data_AF-A0A956RGY2-F1
#
_entry.id   AF-A0A956RGY2-F1
#
_cell.length_a   1.000
_cell.length_b   1.000
_cell.length_c   1.000
_cell.angle_alpha   90.00
_cell.angle_beta   90.00
_cell.angle_gamma   90.00
#
_symmetry.space_group_name_H-M   'P 1'
#
loop_
_entity.id
_entity.type
_entity.pdbx_description
1 polymer ?
#
loop_
_entity_poly.entity_id
_entity_poly.type
_entity_poly.pdbx_seq_one_letter_code
_entity_poly.pdbx_strand_id
1 'polypeptide(L)'
;PAPEPEPELAESELEPTREELVEHVRKAIGDIDTTLSLLLEMFYWENIPANQLSELIGIPRNKVGSQLDAAKSAVRQKIELSGLTRATQRLILKDLTTLLRESGD
;
A
#
# COMPACT_ATOMS: atom_id res chain seq x y z
N PRO A 1 -22.24 47.60 -19.66
CA PRO A 1 -21.62 46.25 -19.72
C PRO A 1 -21.51 45.74 -18.29
N ALA A 2 -22.23 44.66 -17.96
CA ALA A 2 -22.04 44.00 -16.68
C ALA A 2 -20.68 43.28 -16.69
N PRO A 3 -19.90 43.32 -15.60
CA PRO A 3 -18.68 42.51 -15.51
C PRO A 3 -19.07 41.03 -15.59
N GLU A 4 -18.39 40.28 -16.45
CA GLU A 4 -18.50 38.83 -16.50
C GLU A 4 -18.07 38.23 -15.15
N PRO A 5 -18.78 37.22 -14.62
CA PRO A 5 -18.36 36.55 -13.40
C PRO A 5 -17.04 35.83 -13.67
N GLU A 6 -16.00 36.15 -12.89
CA GLU A 6 -14.75 35.41 -12.89
C GLU A 6 -15.05 33.92 -12.57
N PRO A 7 -14.49 32.97 -13.32
CA PRO A 7 -14.68 31.56 -13.01
C PRO A 7 -14.03 31.29 -11.65
N GLU A 8 -14.85 30.95 -10.65
CA GLU A 8 -14.38 30.31 -9.43
C GLU A 8 -13.44 29.18 -9.84
N LEU A 9 -12.16 29.32 -9.51
CA LEU A 9 -11.20 28.23 -9.55
C LEU A 9 -11.77 27.18 -8.60
N ALA A 10 -12.52 26.23 -9.14
CA ALA A 10 -12.87 25.02 -8.44
C ALA A 10 -11.54 24.47 -7.92
N GLU A 11 -11.33 24.56 -6.62
CA GLU A 11 -10.35 23.78 -5.90
C GLU A 11 -10.74 22.34 -6.18
N SER A 12 -10.23 21.82 -7.30
CA SER A 12 -10.45 20.47 -7.73
C SER A 12 -9.79 19.65 -6.64
N GLU A 13 -10.60 19.03 -5.78
CA GLU A 13 -10.20 17.87 -5.00
C GLU A 13 -9.81 16.80 -6.03
N LEU A 14 -8.60 16.94 -6.59
CA LEU A 14 -8.07 16.01 -7.58
C LEU A 14 -8.05 14.65 -6.90
N GLU A 15 -8.83 13.71 -7.45
CA GLU A 15 -8.79 12.34 -6.98
C GLU A 15 -7.35 11.84 -7.07
N PRO A 16 -6.85 11.15 -6.02
CA PRO A 16 -5.48 10.65 -6.02
C PRO A 16 -5.28 9.72 -7.21
N THR A 17 -4.25 9.98 -7.99
CA THR A 17 -3.83 9.16 -9.12
C THR A 17 -3.35 7.80 -8.63
N ARG A 18 -3.35 6.81 -9.54
CA ARG A 18 -2.88 5.47 -9.19
C ARG A 18 -1.41 5.45 -8.73
N GLU A 19 -0.56 6.26 -9.34
CA GLU A 19 0.85 6.40 -8.96
C GLU A 19 0.98 6.93 -7.52
N GLU A 20 0.16 7.92 -7.13
CA GLU A 20 0.13 8.41 -5.75
C GLU A 20 -0.34 7.33 -4.77
N LEU A 21 -1.36 6.53 -5.13
CA LEU A 21 -1.82 5.42 -4.30
C LEU A 21 -0.72 4.37 -4.09
N VAL A 22 0.03 4.03 -5.14
CA VAL A 22 1.18 3.11 -5.08
C VAL A 22 2.28 3.68 -4.18
N GLU A 23 2.61 4.96 -4.32
CA GLU A 23 3.62 5.62 -3.51
C GLU A 23 3.24 5.67 -2.01
N HIS A 24 1.96 5.88 -1.70
CA HIS A 24 1.48 5.78 -0.31
C HIS A 24 1.63 4.38 0.26
N VAL A 25 1.35 3.34 -0.53
CA VAL A 25 1.56 1.94 -0.13
C VAL A 25 3.04 1.65 0.05
N ARG A 26 3.91 2.10 -0.87
CA ARG A 26 5.37 1.94 -0.76
C ARG A 26 5.92 2.58 0.52
N LYS A 27 5.50 3.80 0.84
CA LYS A 27 5.84 4.46 2.12
C LYS A 27 5.37 3.65 3.32
N ALA A 28 4.12 3.18 3.29
CA ALA A 28 3.58 2.34 4.35
C ALA A 28 4.35 1.02 4.55
N ILE A 29 4.85 0.39 3.47
CA ILE A 29 5.74 -0.78 3.55
C ILE A 29 7.09 -0.40 4.18
N GLY A 30 7.64 0.77 3.85
CA GLY A 30 8.87 1.27 4.47
C GLY A 30 8.77 1.54 5.98
N ASP A 31 7.55 1.77 6.47
CA ASP A 31 7.29 2.10 7.87
C ASP A 31 6.96 0.89 8.77
N ILE A 32 6.80 -0.31 8.21
CA ILE A 32 6.55 -1.55 8.98
C ILE A 32 7.84 -2.26 9.37
N ASP A 33 7.72 -3.33 10.16
CA ASP A 33 8.85 -4.16 10.54
C ASP A 33 9.58 -4.72 9.31
N THR A 34 10.92 -4.68 9.34
CA THR A 34 11.78 -5.10 8.23
C THR A 34 11.53 -6.55 7.81
N THR A 35 11.21 -7.44 8.74
CA THR A 35 10.91 -8.85 8.43
C THR A 35 9.62 -8.96 7.62
N LEU A 36 8.63 -8.14 7.97
CA LEU A 36 7.33 -8.11 7.29
C LEU A 36 7.42 -7.42 5.92
N SER A 37 8.22 -6.37 5.80
CA SER A 37 8.48 -5.72 4.49
C SER A 37 9.20 -6.68 3.54
N LEU A 38 10.26 -7.35 4.00
CA LEU A 38 10.95 -8.38 3.21
C LEU A 38 10.02 -9.51 2.78
N LEU A 39 9.13 -9.94 3.67
CA LEU A 39 8.17 -10.99 3.35
C LEU A 39 7.21 -10.57 2.23
N LEU A 40 6.77 -9.30 2.22
CA LEU A 40 5.92 -8.76 1.15
C LEU A 40 6.71 -8.65 -0.17
N GLU A 41 7.92 -8.12 -0.11
CA GLU A 41 8.83 -7.98 -1.26
C GLU A 41 9.11 -9.32 -1.93
N MET A 42 9.56 -10.31 -1.15
CA MET A 42 9.89 -11.62 -1.67
C MET A 42 8.67 -12.35 -2.24
N PHE A 43 7.49 -12.15 -1.65
CA PHE A 43 6.26 -12.79 -2.11
C PHE A 43 5.64 -12.13 -3.35
N TYR A 44 5.59 -10.79 -3.38
CA TYR A 44 4.88 -10.05 -4.43
C TYR A 44 5.76 -9.61 -5.60
N TRP A 45 7.04 -9.32 -5.36
CA TRP A 45 7.95 -8.79 -6.38
C TRP A 45 8.86 -9.89 -6.91
N GLU A 46 9.47 -10.67 -6.03
CA GLU A 46 10.35 -11.79 -6.41
C GLU A 46 9.56 -13.07 -6.75
N ASN A 47 8.24 -13.09 -6.55
CA ASN A 47 7.37 -14.24 -6.79
C ASN A 47 7.83 -15.53 -6.08
N ILE A 48 8.50 -15.40 -4.92
CA ILE A 48 9.01 -16.54 -4.16
C ILE A 48 7.84 -17.26 -3.47
N PRO A 49 7.67 -18.57 -3.69
CA PRO A 49 6.56 -19.31 -3.11
C PRO A 49 6.76 -19.51 -1.61
N ALA A 50 5.64 -19.64 -0.88
CA ALA A 50 5.65 -19.71 0.58
C ALA A 50 6.53 -20.80 1.19
N ASN A 51 6.77 -21.92 0.49
CA ASN A 51 7.68 -22.97 0.94
C ASN A 51 9.16 -22.54 0.90
N GLN A 52 9.55 -21.71 -0.07
CA GLN A 52 10.91 -21.17 -0.14
C GLN A 52 11.08 -19.99 0.85
N LEU A 53 10.04 -19.17 1.03
CA LEU A 53 10.04 -18.09 2.03
C LEU A 53 10.35 -18.60 3.45
N SER A 54 9.82 -19.76 3.84
CA SER A 54 10.13 -20.34 5.15
C SER A 54 11.62 -20.65 5.34
N GLU A 55 12.30 -21.09 4.28
CA GLU A 55 13.72 -21.42 4.34
C GLU A 55 14.60 -20.16 4.33
N LEU A 56 14.22 -19.15 3.54
CA LEU A 56 15.01 -17.92 3.37
C LEU A 56 14.90 -16.97 4.59
N ILE A 57 13.69 -16.84 5.16
CA ILE A 57 13.44 -15.92 6.28
C ILE A 57 13.57 -16.66 7.63
N GLY A 58 13.65 -17.99 7.63
CA GLY A 58 13.78 -18.79 8.84
C GLY A 58 12.49 -18.87 9.66
N ILE A 59 11.33 -18.71 9.02
CA ILE A 59 10.01 -18.84 9.67
C ILE A 59 9.38 -20.20 9.36
N PRO A 60 8.61 -20.81 10.27
CA PRO A 60 7.92 -22.07 9.98
C PRO A 60 6.98 -21.95 8.78
N ARG A 61 6.98 -22.94 7.87
CA ARG A 61 6.13 -22.93 6.67
C ARG A 61 4.64 -22.72 6.95
N ASN A 62 4.14 -23.29 8.06
CA ASN A 62 2.76 -23.11 8.50
C ASN A 62 2.46 -21.70 9.07
N LYS A 63 3.48 -20.87 9.28
CA LYS A 63 3.38 -19.50 9.75
C LYS A 63 3.56 -18.46 8.65
N VAL A 64 4.09 -18.83 7.47
CA VAL A 64 4.31 -17.90 6.34
C VAL A 64 3.02 -17.18 5.96
N GLY A 65 1.91 -17.91 5.83
CA GLY A 65 0.60 -17.30 5.53
C GLY A 65 0.17 -16.30 6.60
N SER A 66 0.25 -16.66 7.88
CA SER A 66 -0.09 -15.77 8.99
C SER A 66 0.82 -14.54 9.06
N GLN A 67 2.10 -14.68 8.74
CA GLN A 67 3.04 -13.56 8.69
C GLN A 67 2.76 -12.64 7.50
N LEU A 68 2.38 -13.18 6.33
CA LEU A 68 1.94 -12.38 5.18
C LEU A 68 0.67 -11.59 5.52
N ASP A 69 -0.28 -12.21 6.21
CA ASP A 69 -1.50 -11.52 6.67
C ASP A 69 -1.19 -10.46 7.73
N ALA A 70 -0.24 -10.73 8.64
CA ALA A 70 0.25 -9.74 9.59
C ALA A 70 0.94 -8.56 8.89
N ALA A 71 1.75 -8.82 7.86
CA ALA A 71 2.39 -7.78 7.06
C ALA A 71 1.36 -6.89 6.37
N LYS A 72 0.36 -7.47 5.71
CA LYS A 72 -0.76 -6.71 5.11
C LYS A 72 -1.53 -5.91 6.14
N SER A 73 -1.79 -6.48 7.31
CA SER A 73 -2.46 -5.78 8.41
C SER A 73 -1.63 -4.60 8.92
N ALA A 74 -0.31 -4.75 9.01
CA ALA A 74 0.59 -3.67 9.39
C ALA A 74 0.58 -2.55 8.35
N VAL A 75 0.66 -2.86 7.06
CA VAL A 75 0.54 -1.86 5.98
C VAL A 75 -0.81 -1.15 6.06
N ARG A 76 -1.90 -1.89 6.25
CA ARG A 76 -3.24 -1.32 6.43
C ARG A 76 -3.29 -0.34 7.61
N GLN A 77 -2.73 -0.71 8.76
CA GLN A 77 -2.66 0.17 9.93
C GLN A 77 -1.84 1.43 9.63
N LYS A 78 -0.73 1.33 8.89
CA LYS A 78 0.05 2.49 8.47
C LYS A 78 -0.74 3.43 7.56
N ILE A 79 -1.52 2.88 6.62
CA ILE A 79 -2.42 3.68 5.77
C ILE A 79 -3.54 4.32 6.58
N GLU A 80 -4.15 3.61 7.53
CA GLU A 80 -5.22 4.16 8.39
C GLU A 80 -4.71 5.28 9.33
N LEU A 81 -3.45 5.16 9.79
CA LEU A 81 -2.79 6.16 10.64
C LEU A 81 -2.12 7.28 9.83
N SER A 82 -2.02 7.14 8.52
CA SER A 82 -1.49 8.19 7.66
C SER A 82 -2.44 9.38 7.62
N GLY A 83 -1.90 10.58 7.41
CA GLY A 83 -2.69 11.82 7.27
C GLY A 83 -3.52 11.92 5.97
N LEU A 84 -3.79 10.79 5.31
CA LEU A 84 -4.57 10.71 4.07
C LEU A 84 -6.05 10.96 4.33
N THR A 85 -6.74 11.45 3.30
CA THR A 85 -8.20 11.59 3.36
C THR A 85 -8.87 10.22 3.46
N ARG A 86 -10.08 10.16 4.04
CA ARG A 86 -10.86 8.91 4.11
C ARG A 86 -11.16 8.33 2.74
N ALA A 87 -11.32 9.18 1.72
CA ALA A 87 -11.54 8.74 0.33
C ALA A 87 -10.31 8.01 -0.22
N THR A 88 -9.12 8.63 -0.09
CA THR A 88 -7.84 8.03 -0.50
C THR A 88 -7.57 6.73 0.24
N GLN A 89 -7.72 6.71 1.58
CA GLN A 89 -7.56 5.48 2.37
C GLN A 89 -8.47 4.37 1.86
N ARG A 90 -9.74 4.68 1.56
CA ARG A 90 -10.69 3.68 1.05
C ARG A 90 -10.27 3.11 -0.30
N LEU A 91 -9.77 3.94 -1.21
CA LEU A 91 -9.24 3.49 -2.50
C LEU A 91 -8.06 2.54 -2.31
N ILE A 92 -7.09 2.93 -1.47
CA ILE A 92 -5.93 2.09 -1.16
C ILE A 92 -6.35 0.75 -0.55
N LEU A 93 -7.19 0.79 0.49
CA LEU A 93 -7.58 -0.42 1.23
C LEU A 93 -8.43 -1.38 0.39
N LYS A 94 -9.20 -0.86 -0.57
CA LYS A 94 -9.98 -1.68 -1.51
C LYS A 94 -9.06 -2.45 -2.45
N ASP A 95 -8.02 -1.81 -2.96
CA ASP A 95 -7.11 -2.36 -3.98
C ASP A 95 -5.73 -2.74 -3.43
N LEU A 96 -5.60 -2.88 -2.09
CA LEU A 96 -4.33 -3.01 -1.40
C LEU A 96 -3.45 -4.13 -1.96
N THR A 97 -4.02 -5.30 -2.27
CA THR A 97 -3.23 -6.42 -2.82
C THR A 97 -2.65 -6.12 -4.19
N THR A 98 -3.36 -5.37 -5.02
CA THR A 98 -2.87 -4.96 -6.34
C THR A 98 -1.80 -3.88 -6.19
N LEU A 99 -2.04 -2.89 -5.34
CA LEU A 99 -1.05 -1.83 -5.06
C LEU A 99 0.23 -2.38 -4.41
N LEU A 100 0.14 -3.41 -3.57
CA LEU A 100 1.30 -4.12 -3.02
C LEU A 100 2.16 -4.73 -4.13
N ARG A 101 1.54 -5.32 -5.16
CA ARG A 101 2.28 -5.86 -6.32
C ARG A 101 2.94 -4.76 -7.13
N GLU A 102 2.23 -3.66 -7.36
CA GLU A 102 2.73 -2.52 -8.14
C GLU A 102 3.81 -1.71 -7.40
N SER A 103 3.84 -1.77 -6.06
CA SER A 103 4.82 -1.02 -5.27
C SER A 103 6.28 -1.50 -5.39
N GLY A 104 6.52 -2.61 -6.08
CA GLY A 104 7.86 -3.15 -6.36
C GLY A 104 8.42 -2.83 -7.74
N ASP A 105 7.63 -2.18 -8.60
CA ASP A 105 8.04 -1.71 -9.95
C ASP A 105 8.64 -0.29 -9.86
#